data_AF-A0A0G1LEW9-F1
#
_entry.id   AF-A0A0G1LEW9-F1
#
_cell.length_a   1.000
_cell.length_b   1.000
_cell.length_c   1.000
_cell.angle_alpha   90.00
_cell.angle_beta   90.00
_cell.angle_gamma   90.00
#
_symmetry.space_group_name_H-M   'P 1'
#
loop_
_entity.id
_entity.type
_entity.pdbx_description
1 polymer ?
#
loop_
_entity_poly.entity_id
_entity_poly.type
_entity_poly.pdbx_seq_one_letter_code
_entity_poly.pdbx_strand_id
1 'polypeptide(L)'
;MILKKSFYARPTLEVARKLLGLVLVRKIRRKEIRAVITEVEAYVGEDDLASHASKGRTKRTELMYGEAGHAYVYMIYGMYHCLNIVTEKKDFPAAVLIRTVKIEGMEYKKTNGPGKLCKFLKIDRRLNGHDMTKGEKLWIETRRSRATGEIPIKNIVSTTRIGVDYAKHCKDYLWRFSIDPGIIGKK
;
A
#
# COMPACT_ATOMS: atom_id res chain seq x y z
N MET A 1 5.18 15.94 4.53
CA MET A 1 4.16 16.57 3.65
C MET A 1 3.24 15.50 3.12
N ILE A 2 1.93 15.73 3.06
CA ILE A 2 0.96 14.76 2.51
C ILE A 2 1.24 14.55 1.02
N LEU A 3 1.17 13.30 0.56
CA LEU A 3 1.34 12.97 -0.85
C LEU A 3 0.13 13.43 -1.67
N LYS A 4 0.40 14.14 -2.76
CA LYS A 4 -0.62 14.65 -3.70
C LYS A 4 -1.02 13.56 -4.70
N LYS A 5 -2.16 13.75 -5.37
CA LYS A 5 -2.63 12.88 -6.48
C LYS A 5 -1.54 12.59 -7.51
N SER A 6 -0.71 13.57 -7.86
CA SER A 6 0.40 13.42 -8.82
C SER A 6 1.45 12.39 -8.39
N PHE A 7 1.60 12.12 -7.09
CA PHE A 7 2.44 11.02 -6.61
C PHE A 7 1.86 9.66 -7.01
N TYR A 8 0.55 9.49 -6.92
CA TYR A 8 -0.13 8.21 -7.16
C TYR A 8 -0.45 7.97 -8.63
N ALA A 9 -0.69 9.04 -9.40
CA ALA A 9 -0.99 9.00 -10.84
C ALA A 9 0.28 8.75 -11.69
N ARG A 10 0.99 7.66 -11.38
CA ARG A 10 2.25 7.22 -12.00
C ARG A 10 2.27 5.69 -12.14
N PRO A 11 3.24 5.13 -12.89
CA PRO A 11 3.41 3.69 -13.01
C PRO A 11 3.41 2.99 -11.65
N THR A 12 2.57 1.96 -11.51
CA THR A 12 2.30 1.30 -10.22
C THR A 12 3.56 0.75 -9.56
N LEU A 13 4.49 0.21 -10.36
CA LEU A 13 5.77 -0.28 -9.89
C LEU A 13 6.71 0.84 -9.41
N GLU A 14 6.61 2.04 -9.99
CA GLU A 14 7.33 3.22 -9.48
C GLU A 14 6.74 3.66 -8.14
N VAL A 15 5.40 3.78 -8.07
CA VAL A 15 4.68 4.16 -6.86
C VAL A 15 4.99 3.18 -5.73
N ALA A 16 4.93 1.87 -5.98
CA ALA A 16 5.21 0.83 -4.99
C ALA A 16 6.59 1.00 -4.35
N ARG A 17 7.64 1.19 -5.15
CA ARG A 17 9.00 1.39 -4.63
C ARG A 17 9.11 2.70 -3.85
N LYS A 18 8.53 3.80 -4.38
CA LYS A 18 8.60 5.12 -3.74
C LYS A 18 7.76 5.23 -2.46
N LEU A 19 6.81 4.31 -2.23
CA LEU A 19 6.06 4.25 -0.97
C LEU A 19 6.89 3.70 0.20
N LEU A 20 7.94 2.91 -0.07
CA LEU A 20 8.78 2.34 0.98
C LEU A 20 9.50 3.45 1.75
N GLY A 21 9.45 3.37 3.08
CA GLY A 21 10.01 4.39 3.97
C GLY A 21 9.14 5.63 4.19
N LEU A 22 8.01 5.77 3.49
CA LEU A 22 7.04 6.84 3.75
C LEU A 22 6.13 6.49 4.94
N VAL A 23 5.44 7.49 5.47
CA VAL A 23 4.64 7.35 6.70
C VAL A 23 3.16 7.23 6.35
N LEU A 24 2.58 6.06 6.56
CA LEU A 24 1.14 5.88 6.62
C LEU A 24 0.63 6.47 7.95
N VAL A 25 -0.29 7.41 7.85
CA VAL A 25 -0.88 8.07 9.02
C VAL A 25 -2.36 7.70 9.11
N ARG A 26 -2.76 7.21 10.28
CA ARG A 26 -4.15 6.90 10.61
C ARG A 26 -4.61 7.82 11.75
N LYS A 27 -5.65 8.61 11.49
CA LYS A 27 -6.28 9.47 12.50
C LYS A 27 -7.56 8.86 13.04
N ILE A 28 -7.56 8.52 14.32
CA ILE A 28 -8.71 7.97 15.03
C ILE A 28 -9.12 8.97 16.12
N ARG A 29 -10.23 9.67 15.88
CA ARG A 29 -10.64 10.83 16.70
C ARG A 29 -9.53 11.89 16.71
N ARG A 30 -8.97 12.20 17.89
CA ARG A 30 -7.89 13.19 18.07
C ARG A 30 -6.48 12.57 18.08
N LYS A 31 -6.36 11.25 17.95
CA LYS A 31 -5.07 10.55 17.99
C LYS A 31 -4.61 10.17 16.59
N GLU A 32 -3.33 10.38 16.31
CA GLU A 32 -2.67 9.97 15.08
C GLU A 32 -1.69 8.85 15.36
N ILE A 33 -1.80 7.78 14.58
CA ILE A 33 -0.83 6.69 14.57
C ILE A 33 0.00 6.84 13.30
N ARG A 34 1.32 6.87 13.46
CA ARG A 34 2.28 6.99 12.37
C ARG A 34 3.00 5.67 12.18
N ALA A 35 2.98 5.16 10.96
CA ALA A 35 3.53 3.85 10.64
C ALA A 35 4.35 3.93 9.35
N VAL A 36 5.64 3.59 9.43
CA VAL A 36 6.52 3.62 8.26
C VAL A 36 6.25 2.39 7.40
N ILE A 37 6.00 2.56 6.11
CA ILE A 37 5.73 1.48 5.16
C ILE A 37 7.03 0.71 4.88
N THR A 38 7.00 -0.62 5.11
CA THR A 38 8.18 -1.49 5.01
C THR A 38 8.08 -2.58 3.96
N GLU A 39 6.87 -2.90 3.51
CA GLU A 39 6.63 -3.88 2.45
C GLU A 39 5.34 -3.55 1.71
N VAL A 40 5.37 -3.70 0.39
CA VAL A 40 4.24 -3.50 -0.51
C VAL A 40 4.21 -4.54 -1.63
N GLU A 41 3.05 -4.71 -2.26
CA GLU A 41 2.89 -5.46 -3.52
C GLU A 41 2.19 -4.62 -4.57
N ALA A 42 2.61 -4.74 -5.82
CA ALA A 42 1.96 -4.11 -6.97
C ALA A 42 1.03 -5.09 -7.69
N TYR A 43 -0.12 -4.56 -8.13
CA TYR A 43 -1.11 -5.25 -8.95
C TYR A 43 -1.51 -4.34 -10.11
N VAL A 44 -1.31 -4.79 -11.34
CA VAL A 44 -1.30 -3.90 -12.52
C VAL A 44 -2.14 -4.46 -13.66
N GLY A 45 -3.22 -3.77 -14.00
CA GLY A 45 -4.04 -4.09 -15.16
C GLY A 45 -4.91 -5.34 -14.98
N GLU A 46 -5.66 -5.64 -16.03
CA GLU A 46 -6.50 -6.84 -16.13
C GLU A 46 -5.66 -8.09 -16.49
N ASP A 47 -4.53 -7.92 -17.17
CA ASP A 47 -3.64 -9.03 -17.56
C ASP A 47 -2.88 -9.65 -16.38
N ASP A 48 -2.75 -8.92 -15.26
CA ASP A 48 -2.20 -9.48 -14.04
C ASP A 48 -3.19 -10.41 -13.37
N LEU A 49 -3.02 -11.71 -13.58
CA LEU A 49 -3.89 -12.76 -13.05
C LEU A 49 -3.92 -12.84 -11.51
N ALA A 50 -3.00 -12.16 -10.81
CA ALA A 50 -3.03 -12.02 -9.36
C ALA A 50 -3.86 -10.80 -8.89
N SER A 51 -4.15 -9.86 -9.79
CA SER A 51 -4.97 -8.68 -9.53
C SER A 51 -6.45 -9.06 -9.50
N HIS A 52 -7.24 -8.41 -8.64
CA HIS A 52 -8.69 -8.52 -8.73
C HIS A 52 -9.23 -8.04 -10.08
N ALA A 53 -8.53 -7.09 -10.72
CA ALA A 53 -8.91 -6.56 -12.01
C ALA A 53 -8.85 -7.58 -13.15
N SER A 54 -8.19 -8.73 -12.96
CA SER A 54 -8.23 -9.85 -13.93
C SER A 54 -9.62 -10.45 -14.16
N LYS A 55 -10.60 -10.06 -13.35
CA LYS A 55 -12.03 -10.38 -13.54
C LYS A 55 -12.79 -9.27 -14.27
N GLY A 56 -12.09 -8.28 -14.81
CA GLY A 56 -12.65 -7.12 -15.45
C GLY A 56 -13.24 -6.11 -14.46
N ARG A 57 -14.03 -5.18 -15.01
CA ARG A 57 -14.73 -4.14 -14.25
C ARG A 57 -16.01 -4.68 -13.62
N THR A 58 -16.04 -4.71 -12.30
CA THR A 58 -17.14 -5.23 -11.47
C THR A 58 -17.40 -4.26 -10.31
N LYS A 59 -18.51 -4.41 -9.58
CA LYS A 59 -18.76 -3.61 -8.36
C LYS A 59 -17.60 -3.65 -7.34
N ARG A 60 -16.85 -4.77 -7.29
CA ARG A 60 -15.71 -4.95 -6.38
C ARG A 60 -14.44 -4.26 -6.90
N THR A 61 -14.22 -4.27 -8.21
CA THR A 61 -13.00 -3.75 -8.84
C THR A 61 -13.17 -2.32 -9.33
N GLU A 62 -14.39 -1.78 -9.36
CA GLU A 62 -14.73 -0.44 -9.85
C GLU A 62 -13.80 0.65 -9.31
N LEU A 63 -13.48 0.61 -8.02
CA LEU A 63 -12.58 1.58 -7.40
C LEU A 63 -11.16 1.55 -7.98
N MET A 64 -10.67 0.41 -8.44
CA MET A 64 -9.34 0.32 -9.08
C MET A 64 -9.30 1.09 -10.40
N TYR A 65 -10.43 1.24 -11.10
CA TYR A 65 -10.56 2.05 -12.32
C TYR A 65 -10.76 3.55 -12.01
N GLY A 66 -10.87 3.90 -10.74
CA GLY A 66 -11.15 5.25 -10.28
C GLY A 66 -9.91 6.16 -10.28
N GLU A 67 -9.98 7.18 -9.44
CA GLU A 67 -8.94 8.20 -9.34
C GLU A 67 -7.75 7.69 -8.50
N ALA A 68 -6.52 7.96 -8.97
CA ALA A 68 -5.31 7.65 -8.21
C ALA A 68 -5.29 8.33 -6.83
N GLY A 69 -4.71 7.65 -5.84
CA GLY A 69 -4.64 8.11 -4.45
C GLY A 69 -5.86 7.76 -3.61
N HIS A 70 -6.82 7.00 -4.15
CA HIS A 70 -7.95 6.49 -3.38
C HIS A 70 -7.60 5.16 -2.71
N ALA A 71 -8.07 4.98 -1.49
CA ALA A 71 -7.93 3.72 -0.77
C ALA A 71 -8.85 2.65 -1.38
N TYR A 72 -8.30 1.49 -1.71
CA TYR A 72 -9.05 0.31 -2.07
C TYR A 72 -8.94 -0.74 -0.95
N VAL A 73 -10.03 -0.87 -0.17
CA VAL A 73 -10.09 -1.72 1.02
C VAL A 73 -11.12 -2.83 0.83
N TYR A 74 -10.66 -4.07 0.92
CA TYR A 74 -11.51 -5.25 0.81
C TYR A 74 -11.28 -6.22 1.96
N MET A 75 -12.23 -7.13 2.15
CA MET A 75 -12.17 -8.18 3.16
C MET A 75 -11.65 -9.48 2.54
N ILE A 76 -10.80 -10.20 3.27
CA ILE A 76 -10.23 -11.50 2.91
C ILE A 76 -10.44 -12.49 4.06
N TYR A 77 -10.67 -13.77 3.73
CA TYR A 77 -10.93 -14.85 4.69
C TYR A 77 -12.04 -14.55 5.71
N GLY A 78 -13.04 -13.76 5.32
CA GLY A 78 -14.19 -13.43 6.17
C GLY A 78 -13.90 -12.51 7.37
N MET A 79 -12.64 -12.21 7.68
CA MET A 79 -12.29 -11.54 8.95
C MET A 79 -11.18 -10.48 8.86
N TYR A 80 -10.35 -10.51 7.81
CA TYR A 80 -9.23 -9.59 7.66
C TYR A 80 -9.49 -8.56 6.57
N HIS A 81 -8.88 -7.39 6.69
CA HIS A 81 -8.92 -6.35 5.66
C HIS A 81 -7.54 -6.16 5.05
N CYS A 82 -7.52 -5.79 3.77
CA CYS A 82 -6.31 -5.37 3.07
C CYS A 82 -6.47 -3.93 2.59
N LEU A 83 -5.46 -3.10 2.81
CA LEU A 83 -5.41 -1.72 2.32
C LEU A 83 -4.56 -1.65 1.05
N ASN A 84 -5.15 -1.17 -0.02
CA ASN A 84 -4.46 -0.82 -1.24
C ASN A 84 -4.64 0.67 -1.53
N ILE A 85 -3.77 1.23 -2.37
CA ILE A 85 -3.93 2.59 -2.90
C ILE A 85 -3.96 2.50 -4.42
N VAL A 86 -5.00 3.08 -5.03
CA VAL A 86 -5.18 3.15 -6.49
C VAL A 86 -4.08 4.00 -7.11
N THR A 87 -3.52 3.53 -8.22
CA THR A 87 -2.42 4.17 -8.97
C THR A 87 -2.82 4.37 -10.42
N GLU A 88 -1.89 4.86 -11.26
CA GLU A 88 -2.09 5.03 -12.70
C GLU A 88 -3.17 6.07 -13.06
N LYS A 89 -3.49 6.17 -14.34
CA LYS A 89 -4.58 7.00 -14.84
C LYS A 89 -5.94 6.33 -14.58
N LYS A 90 -6.98 7.15 -14.53
CA LYS A 90 -8.37 6.68 -14.51
C LYS A 90 -8.63 5.68 -15.65
N ASP A 91 -9.49 4.71 -15.37
CA ASP A 91 -9.88 3.60 -16.25
C ASP A 91 -8.77 2.60 -16.57
N PHE A 92 -7.57 2.73 -15.97
CA PHE A 92 -6.55 1.70 -15.95
C PHE A 92 -6.45 1.09 -14.54
N PRO A 93 -6.88 -0.17 -14.32
CA PRO A 93 -7.04 -0.70 -12.98
C PRO A 93 -5.69 -1.11 -12.38
N ALA A 94 -5.18 -0.35 -11.43
CA ALA A 94 -3.97 -0.72 -10.71
C ALA A 94 -3.94 -0.20 -9.29
N ALA A 95 -3.25 -0.93 -8.42
CA ALA A 95 -3.10 -0.54 -7.03
C ALA A 95 -1.85 -1.13 -6.38
N VAL A 96 -1.42 -0.48 -5.30
CA VAL A 96 -0.37 -0.97 -4.41
C VAL A 96 -0.96 -1.44 -3.08
N LEU A 97 -0.78 -2.71 -2.74
CA LEU A 97 -1.11 -3.27 -1.42
C LEU A 97 -0.06 -2.85 -0.40
N ILE A 98 -0.49 -2.30 0.74
CA ILE A 98 0.39 -2.10 1.90
C ILE A 98 0.42 -3.39 2.71
N ARG A 99 1.59 -4.02 2.81
CA ARG A 99 1.74 -5.32 3.48
C ARG A 99 2.25 -5.23 4.89
N THR A 100 3.25 -4.39 5.13
CA THR A 100 3.83 -4.26 6.46
C THR A 100 4.18 -2.82 6.77
N VAL A 101 4.11 -2.49 8.06
CA VAL A 101 4.50 -1.19 8.58
C VAL A 101 5.28 -1.33 9.89
N LYS A 102 6.22 -0.40 10.14
CA LYS A 102 6.92 -0.23 11.41
C LYS A 102 6.32 0.93 12.19
N ILE A 103 6.00 0.71 13.47
CA ILE A 103 5.48 1.72 14.38
C ILE A 103 6.45 1.84 15.55
N GLU A 104 6.83 3.06 15.91
CA GLU A 104 7.72 3.31 17.04
C GLU A 104 7.10 2.83 18.35
N GLY A 105 7.90 2.18 19.21
CA GLY A 105 7.42 1.58 20.46
C GLY A 105 6.53 0.35 20.28
N MET A 106 6.42 -0.20 19.06
CA MET A 106 5.59 -1.37 18.77
C MET A 106 6.41 -2.59 18.34
N GLU A 107 6.01 -3.76 18.81
CA GLU A 107 6.51 -5.03 18.27
C GLU A 107 6.08 -5.22 16.80
N TYR A 108 7.05 -5.33 15.90
CA TYR A 108 6.82 -5.46 14.47
C TYR A 108 5.93 -6.66 14.08
N LYS A 109 5.93 -7.75 14.86
CA LYS A 109 5.05 -8.93 14.65
C LYS A 109 3.55 -8.60 14.63
N LYS A 110 3.13 -7.46 15.20
CA LYS A 110 1.74 -6.98 15.20
C LYS A 110 1.33 -6.30 13.90
N THR A 111 2.29 -5.92 13.06
CA THR A 111 2.07 -5.16 11.83
C THR A 111 2.83 -5.72 10.62
N ASN A 112 3.42 -6.92 10.74
CA ASN A 112 4.12 -7.63 9.67
C ASN A 112 3.20 -8.45 8.75
N GLY A 113 2.01 -7.93 8.44
CA GLY A 113 1.14 -8.52 7.44
C GLY A 113 -0.09 -7.63 7.16
N PRO A 114 -0.67 -7.73 5.95
CA PRO A 114 -1.70 -6.78 5.49
C PRO A 114 -2.95 -6.81 6.38
N GLY A 115 -3.42 -8.00 6.77
CA GLY A 115 -4.51 -8.16 7.72
C GLY A 115 -4.18 -7.67 9.13
N LYS A 116 -2.94 -7.90 9.59
CA LYS A 116 -2.47 -7.53 10.92
C LYS A 116 -2.38 -6.01 11.08
N LEU A 117 -1.77 -5.32 10.12
CA LEU A 117 -1.68 -3.85 10.16
C LEU A 117 -3.05 -3.21 10.04
N CYS A 118 -3.96 -3.74 9.21
CA CYS A 118 -5.31 -3.18 9.10
C CYS A 118 -6.09 -3.35 10.41
N LYS A 119 -5.98 -4.53 11.05
CA LYS A 119 -6.56 -4.78 12.38
C LYS A 119 -6.02 -3.80 13.41
N PHE A 120 -4.70 -3.61 13.45
CA PHE A 120 -4.06 -2.70 14.39
C PHE A 120 -4.48 -1.24 14.18
N LEU A 121 -4.45 -0.76 12.94
CA LEU A 121 -4.78 0.61 12.57
C LEU A 121 -6.30 0.87 12.45
N LYS A 122 -7.16 -0.12 12.76
CA LYS A 122 -8.62 -0.03 12.60
C LYS A 122 -9.00 0.46 11.19
N ILE A 123 -8.42 -0.20 10.19
CA ILE A 123 -8.72 0.01 8.78
C ILE A 123 -9.68 -1.10 8.36
N ASP A 124 -10.84 -0.70 7.86
CA ASP A 124 -11.90 -1.58 7.40
C ASP A 124 -12.60 -0.96 6.17
N ARG A 125 -13.61 -1.67 5.64
CA ARG A 125 -14.34 -1.26 4.43
C ARG A 125 -15.00 0.12 4.50
N ARG A 126 -15.17 0.73 5.68
CA ARG A 126 -15.67 2.11 5.80
C ARG A 126 -14.68 3.15 5.26
N LEU A 127 -13.42 2.75 5.03
CA LEU A 127 -12.40 3.56 4.38
C LEU A 127 -12.22 3.22 2.88
N ASN A 128 -12.99 2.28 2.34
CA ASN A 128 -12.95 1.96 0.92
C ASN A 128 -13.43 3.17 0.09
N GLY A 129 -12.65 3.59 -0.89
CA GLY A 129 -12.87 4.81 -1.67
C GLY A 129 -12.45 6.10 -0.96
N HIS A 130 -11.80 6.04 0.21
CA HIS A 130 -11.31 7.25 0.88
C HIS A 130 -10.18 7.91 0.07
N ASP A 131 -10.31 9.19 -0.22
CA ASP A 131 -9.25 10.00 -0.84
C ASP A 131 -8.10 10.24 0.14
N MET A 132 -6.97 9.57 -0.09
CA MET A 132 -5.80 9.63 0.79
C MET A 132 -4.98 10.91 0.63
N THR A 133 -5.35 11.78 -0.32
CA THR A 133 -4.63 13.04 -0.59
C THR A 133 -5.11 14.19 0.31
N LYS A 134 -6.25 14.03 1.01
CA LYS A 134 -6.87 15.07 1.82
C LYS A 134 -6.30 15.23 3.24
N GLY A 135 -5.57 14.24 3.75
CA GLY A 135 -5.00 14.30 5.11
C GLY A 135 -6.02 14.20 6.25
N GLU A 136 -7.17 13.56 6.02
CA GLU A 136 -8.27 13.53 7.00
C GLU A 136 -8.25 12.30 7.91
N LYS A 137 -8.58 11.11 7.38
CA LYS A 137 -8.75 9.87 8.17
C LYS A 137 -7.56 8.93 7.98
N LEU A 138 -7.08 8.82 6.76
CA LEU A 138 -5.98 7.93 6.37
C LEU A 138 -5.23 8.58 5.19
N TRP A 139 -3.94 8.84 5.36
CA TRP A 139 -3.10 9.44 4.31
C TRP A 139 -1.67 8.93 4.40
N ILE A 140 -0.85 9.27 3.42
CA ILE A 140 0.59 9.03 3.45
C ILE A 140 1.31 10.37 3.40
N GLU A 141 2.36 10.51 4.20
CA GLU A 141 3.23 11.69 4.21
C GLU A 141 4.71 11.34 4.08
N THR A 142 5.48 12.29 3.54
CA THR A 142 6.94 12.24 3.57
C THR A 142 7.46 12.32 5.00
N ARG A 143 8.55 11.60 5.29
CA ARG A 143 9.26 11.71 6.58
C ARG A 143 9.78 13.13 6.77
N ARG A 144 9.69 13.64 8.00
CA ARG A 144 10.09 15.01 8.38
C ARG A 144 11.61 15.19 8.55
N SER A 145 12.42 14.13 8.50
CA SER A 145 13.88 14.24 8.66
C SER A 145 14.57 14.76 7.40
N ARG A 146 15.63 15.56 7.57
CA ARG A 146 16.48 16.13 6.49
C ARG A 146 17.02 15.10 5.48
N ALA A 147 17.04 13.81 5.81
CA ALA A 147 17.11 12.74 4.84
C ALA A 147 15.74 12.54 4.16
N THR A 148 15.39 13.46 3.26
CA THR A 148 14.28 13.31 2.30
C THR A 148 14.63 12.32 1.18
N GLY A 149 15.75 11.62 1.29
CA GLY A 149 16.21 10.65 0.31
C GLY A 149 15.19 9.53 0.18
N GLU A 150 14.70 9.35 -1.04
CA GLU A 150 14.10 8.09 -1.45
C GLU A 150 14.98 6.94 -0.96
N ILE A 151 14.38 5.83 -0.53
CA ILE A 151 15.17 4.67 -0.13
C ILE A 151 16.02 4.25 -1.33
N PRO A 152 17.35 4.19 -1.20
CA PRO A 152 18.21 3.78 -2.30
C PRO A 152 17.79 2.40 -2.81
N ILE A 153 17.76 2.22 -4.13
CA ILE A 153 17.30 0.97 -4.77
C ILE A 153 18.04 -0.25 -4.20
N LYS A 154 19.34 -0.12 -3.87
CA LYS A 154 20.15 -1.19 -3.24
C LYS A 154 19.60 -1.70 -1.89
N ASN A 155 18.76 -0.92 -1.22
CA ASN A 155 18.12 -1.29 0.04
C ASN A 155 16.71 -1.87 -0.16
N ILE A 156 16.22 -1.92 -1.40
CA ILE A 156 14.90 -2.46 -1.75
C ILE A 156 15.08 -3.88 -2.27
N VAL A 157 14.51 -4.85 -1.55
CA VAL A 157 14.46 -6.24 -1.98
C VAL A 157 13.22 -6.45 -2.84
N SER A 158 13.39 -7.02 -4.04
CA SER A 158 12.30 -7.39 -4.95
C SER A 158 12.13 -8.90 -4.97
N THR A 159 10.90 -9.39 -4.78
CA THR A 159 10.59 -10.84 -4.73
C THR A 159 9.20 -11.11 -5.31
N THR A 160 8.86 -12.39 -5.45
CA THR A 160 7.49 -12.82 -5.79
C THR A 160 6.48 -12.38 -4.74
N ARG A 161 5.23 -12.23 -5.17
CA ARG A 161 4.11 -11.84 -4.30
C ARG A 161 3.65 -13.01 -3.44
N ILE A 162 3.05 -12.74 -2.27
CA ILE A 162 2.56 -13.74 -1.33
C ILE A 162 1.11 -14.09 -1.63
N GLY A 163 0.78 -15.39 -1.65
CA GLY A 163 -0.59 -15.88 -1.72
C GLY A 163 -1.22 -15.74 -3.10
N VAL A 164 -0.40 -15.78 -4.14
CA VAL A 164 -0.81 -15.64 -5.55
C VAL A 164 -0.53 -16.90 -6.38
N ASP A 165 -0.42 -18.08 -5.76
CA ASP A 165 -0.08 -19.33 -6.45
C ASP A 165 -1.06 -19.69 -7.58
N TYR A 166 -2.30 -19.19 -7.49
CA TYR A 166 -3.34 -19.35 -8.51
C TYR A 166 -3.10 -18.51 -9.78
N ALA A 167 -2.17 -17.55 -9.77
CA ALA A 167 -2.02 -16.52 -10.80
C ALA A 167 -1.18 -16.95 -12.02
N LYS A 168 -1.06 -18.26 -12.28
CA LYS A 168 -0.27 -18.83 -13.40
C LYS A 168 1.13 -18.20 -13.46
N HIS A 169 1.56 -17.69 -14.62
CA HIS A 169 2.86 -17.07 -14.83
C HIS A 169 3.03 -15.74 -14.07
N CYS A 170 1.94 -15.04 -13.71
CA CYS A 170 2.04 -13.78 -12.96
C CYS A 170 2.49 -13.99 -11.51
N LYS A 171 2.43 -15.22 -10.97
CA LYS A 171 2.93 -15.53 -9.62
C LYS A 171 4.44 -15.31 -9.49
N ASP A 172 5.16 -15.43 -10.60
CA ASP A 172 6.62 -15.34 -10.66
C ASP A 172 7.12 -13.89 -10.82
N TYR A 173 6.20 -12.92 -10.99
CA TYR A 173 6.55 -11.50 -11.07
C TYR A 173 7.15 -10.99 -9.76
N LEU A 174 8.32 -10.34 -9.86
CA LEU A 174 9.06 -9.74 -8.75
C LEU A 174 8.46 -8.39 -8.32
N TRP A 175 7.14 -8.38 -8.07
CA TRP A 175 6.34 -7.18 -7.80
C TRP A 175 6.01 -7.00 -6.31
N ARG A 176 6.70 -7.73 -5.43
CA ARG A 176 6.74 -7.46 -3.99
C ARG A 176 8.03 -6.74 -3.65
N PHE A 177 7.92 -5.61 -2.97
CA PHE A 177 9.06 -4.77 -2.59
C PHE A 177 9.10 -4.60 -1.08
N SER A 178 10.28 -4.78 -0.48
CA SER A 178 10.48 -4.60 0.95
C SER A 178 11.81 -3.92 1.28
N ILE A 179 11.88 -3.34 2.48
CA ILE A 179 13.10 -2.77 3.06
C ILE A 179 13.30 -3.37 4.45
N ASP A 180 14.56 -3.47 4.89
CA ASP A 180 14.84 -3.86 6.27
C ASP A 180 14.27 -2.80 7.25
N PRO A 181 13.35 -3.19 8.15
CA PRO A 181 12.83 -2.28 9.17
C PRO A 181 13.92 -1.68 10.07
N GLY A 182 15.09 -2.32 10.18
CA GLY A 182 16.26 -1.84 10.92
C GLY A 182 16.95 -0.62 10.29
N ILE A 183 16.77 -0.40 8.98
CA ILE A 183 17.26 0.82 8.29
C ILE A 183 16.44 2.04 8.70
N ILE A 184 15.20 1.84 9.15
CA ILE A 184 14.28 2.91 9.54
C ILE A 184 14.62 3.35 10.97
N GLY A 185 15.43 4.40 11.10
CA GLY A 185 15.77 5.02 12.39
C GLY A 185 17.27 5.16 12.65
N LYS A 186 18.13 4.60 11.78
CA LYS A 186 19.56 4.95 11.77
C LYS A 186 19.68 6.40 11.28
N LYS A 187 20.09 7.29 12.18
CA LYS A 187 20.54 8.65 11.82
C LYS A 187 21.90 8.56 11.14
#